data_AF-A0A560YR94-F1
#
_entry.id   AF-A0A560YR94-F1
#
_cell.length_a   1.000
_cell.length_b   1.000
_cell.length_c   1.000
_cell.angle_alpha   90.00
_cell.angle_beta   90.00
_cell.angle_gamma   90.00
#
_symmetry.space_group_name_H-M   'P 1'
#
loop_
_entity.id
_entity.type
_entity.pdbx_description
1 polymer ?
#
loop_
_entity_poly.entity_id
_entity_poly.type
_entity_poly.pdbx_seq_one_letter_code
_entity_poly.pdbx_strand_id
1 'polypeptide(L)'
;MIDPATGMKAGERYIVESLERTRHFPGFFLDGKYYLGPELMTAIGWLEGQQFYYDELDPTGEPVFPNRLAGTVEDLTLILADGARLPLNEMPYEAEIDPSDIPISRNPSTSGHRPTSPSDKHGVEGVWMSGKHPYPILLAAGAALLLGILFGVKQAKRLPVRKLR
;
A
#
# COMPACT_ATOMS: atom_id res chain seq x y z
N MET A 1 8.50 7.73 -1.50
CA MET A 1 8.74 7.30 -0.10
C MET A 1 7.53 7.74 0.70
N ILE A 2 6.97 6.86 1.53
CA ILE A 2 5.85 7.24 2.41
C ILE A 2 6.37 8.30 3.40
N ASP A 3 5.57 9.33 3.66
CA ASP A 3 5.90 10.36 4.65
C ASP A 3 5.87 9.74 6.06
N PRO A 4 6.98 9.84 6.85
CA PRO A 4 7.03 9.29 8.19
C PRO A 4 5.92 9.78 9.12
N ALA A 5 5.39 10.99 8.91
CA ALA A 5 4.30 11.55 9.73
C ALA A 5 2.99 10.77 9.60
N THR A 6 2.83 9.95 8.55
CA THR A 6 1.66 9.07 8.40
C THR A 6 1.64 7.93 9.43
N GLY A 7 2.79 7.61 10.05
CA GLY A 7 2.97 6.45 10.93
C GLY A 7 3.05 5.11 10.19
N MET A 8 2.82 5.08 8.87
CA MET A 8 2.85 3.86 8.07
C MET A 8 4.28 3.46 7.70
N LYS A 9 4.50 2.15 7.60
CA LYS A 9 5.77 1.56 7.17
C LYS A 9 5.68 1.08 5.72
N ALA A 10 6.81 1.15 5.01
CA ALA A 10 6.91 0.56 3.68
C ALA A 10 6.81 -0.96 3.76
N GLY A 11 6.12 -1.57 2.79
CA GLY A 11 5.84 -3.00 2.71
C GLY A 11 4.68 -3.50 3.56
N GLU A 12 4.20 -2.71 4.52
CA GLU A 12 3.08 -3.07 5.39
C GLU A 12 1.74 -2.62 4.82
N ARG A 13 0.67 -3.34 5.19
CA ARG A 13 -0.70 -3.01 4.78
C ARG A 13 -1.48 -2.40 5.91
N TYR A 14 -2.29 -1.39 5.59
CA TYR A 14 -3.15 -0.72 6.57
C TYR A 14 -4.58 -0.59 6.06
N ILE A 15 -5.56 -1.05 6.84
CA ILE A 15 -6.99 -0.84 6.56
C ILE A 15 -7.49 0.38 7.32
N VAL A 16 -8.47 1.07 6.76
CA VAL A 16 -9.17 2.15 7.45
C VAL A 16 -10.31 1.54 8.26
N GLU A 17 -10.26 1.71 9.57
CA GLU A 17 -11.35 1.31 10.46
C GLU A 17 -12.56 2.21 10.22
N SER A 18 -13.67 1.58 9.82
CA SER A 18 -14.90 2.30 9.54
C SER A 18 -15.67 2.54 10.83
N LEU A 19 -16.04 3.79 11.08
CA LEU A 19 -16.89 4.18 12.19
C LEU A 19 -18.35 4.33 11.73
N GLU A 20 -19.30 4.14 12.65
CA GLU A 20 -20.72 4.36 12.34
C GLU A 20 -20.93 5.76 11.75
N ARG A 21 -21.74 5.84 10.67
CA ARG A 21 -22.11 7.09 9.97
C ARG A 21 -20.96 7.82 9.27
N THR A 22 -19.79 7.21 9.15
CA THR A 22 -18.69 7.72 8.33
C THR A 22 -18.64 7.02 6.97
N ARG A 23 -17.90 7.58 6.01
CA ARG A 23 -17.71 6.93 4.72
C ARG A 23 -16.91 5.64 4.93
N HIS A 24 -17.39 4.56 4.32
CA HIS A 24 -16.68 3.29 4.30
C HIS A 24 -15.55 3.30 3.27
N PHE A 25 -14.40 2.76 3.67
CA PHE A 25 -13.20 2.64 2.86
C PHE A 25 -12.84 1.15 2.76
N PRO A 26 -13.30 0.44 1.71
CA PRO A 26 -13.27 -1.02 1.65
C PRO A 26 -11.89 -1.64 1.39
N GLY A 27 -10.91 -0.81 1.06
CA GLY A 27 -9.58 -1.19 0.66
C GLY A 27 -8.50 -1.05 1.74
N PHE A 28 -7.25 -1.08 1.31
CA PHE A 28 -6.08 -0.95 2.17
C PHE A 28 -4.97 -0.10 1.53
N PHE A 29 -4.17 0.54 2.37
CA PHE A 29 -2.92 1.18 1.98
C PHE A 29 -1.79 0.15 1.88
N LEU A 30 -0.96 0.27 0.85
CA LEU A 30 0.34 -0.42 0.72
C LEU A 30 1.28 0.49 -0.08
N ASP A 31 2.45 0.78 0.48
CA ASP A 31 3.48 1.62 -0.17
C ASP A 31 2.95 2.98 -0.69
N GLY A 32 2.05 3.59 0.07
CA GLY A 32 1.45 4.89 -0.25
C GLY A 32 0.37 4.84 -1.33
N LYS A 33 -0.01 3.67 -1.83
CA LYS A 33 -1.18 3.49 -2.70
C LYS A 33 -2.32 2.87 -1.92
N TYR A 34 -3.55 3.18 -2.30
CA TYR A 34 -4.76 2.62 -1.72
C TYR A 34 -5.43 1.69 -2.74
N TYR A 35 -5.61 0.43 -2.36
CA TYR A 35 -6.09 -0.65 -3.21
C TYR A 35 -7.47 -1.12 -2.77
N LEU A 36 -8.38 -1.39 -3.72
CA LEU A 36 -9.78 -1.75 -3.43
C LEU A 36 -9.93 -3.06 -2.60
N GLY A 37 -9.01 -4.01 -2.75
CA GLY A 37 -9.04 -5.30 -2.07
C GLY A 37 -7.83 -6.16 -2.48
N PRO A 38 -7.45 -7.17 -1.67
CA PRO A 38 -6.25 -7.96 -1.92
C PRO A 38 -6.33 -8.80 -3.21
N GLU A 39 -7.54 -9.04 -3.72
CA GLU A 39 -7.81 -9.85 -4.91
C GLU A 39 -7.63 -9.04 -6.20
N LEU A 40 -8.09 -7.78 -6.20
CA LEU A 40 -8.17 -6.97 -7.41
C LEU A 40 -6.91 -6.15 -7.66
N MET A 41 -6.12 -5.85 -6.61
CA MET A 41 -4.88 -5.05 -6.67
C MET A 41 -4.93 -3.79 -7.55
N THR A 42 -6.14 -3.24 -7.73
CA THR A 42 -6.41 -1.99 -8.43
C THR A 42 -6.20 -0.84 -7.47
N ALA A 43 -5.20 -0.01 -7.73
CA ALA A 43 -4.98 1.21 -6.97
C ALA A 43 -6.05 2.25 -7.36
N ILE A 44 -6.83 2.69 -6.38
CA ILE A 44 -7.92 3.67 -6.51
C ILE A 44 -7.67 4.92 -5.64
N GLY A 45 -6.47 5.04 -5.11
CA GLY A 45 -6.05 6.19 -4.32
C GLY A 45 -4.56 6.16 -4.04
N TRP A 46 -4.03 7.27 -3.55
CA TRP A 46 -2.61 7.41 -3.23
C TRP A 46 -2.38 8.50 -2.20
N LEU A 47 -1.21 8.46 -1.57
CA LEU A 47 -0.71 9.51 -0.70
C LEU A 47 0.27 10.42 -1.42
N GLU A 48 0.12 11.72 -1.22
CA GLU A 48 1.12 12.73 -1.53
C GLU A 48 1.51 13.43 -0.22
N GLY A 49 2.67 13.07 0.33
CA GLY A 49 2.99 13.39 1.72
C GLY A 49 1.98 12.72 2.65
N GLN A 50 1.20 13.53 3.37
CA GLN A 50 0.09 13.09 4.22
C GLN A 50 -1.27 13.19 3.54
N GLN A 51 -1.38 13.82 2.37
CA GLN A 51 -2.67 14.02 1.70
C GLN A 51 -3.13 12.73 1.03
N PHE A 52 -4.33 12.27 1.36
CA PHE A 52 -4.93 11.08 0.78
C PHE A 52 -5.88 11.45 -0.36
N TYR A 53 -5.47 11.10 -1.58
CA TYR A 53 -6.28 11.21 -2.78
C TYR A 53 -7.01 9.90 -3.05
N TYR A 54 -8.30 9.99 -3.36
CA TYR A 54 -9.21 8.88 -3.56
C TYR A 54 -10.04 9.08 -4.83
N ASP A 55 -9.84 8.19 -5.80
CA ASP A 55 -10.29 8.28 -7.19
C ASP A 55 -11.59 7.48 -7.44
N GLU A 56 -12.35 7.19 -6.39
CA GLU A 56 -13.68 6.60 -6.56
C GLU A 56 -14.65 7.63 -7.15
N LEU A 57 -15.45 7.19 -8.12
CA LEU A 57 -16.52 7.97 -8.72
C LEU A 57 -17.87 7.47 -8.20
N ASP A 58 -18.81 8.37 -8.04
CA ASP A 58 -20.19 8.01 -7.74
C ASP A 58 -20.90 7.44 -8.98
N PRO A 59 -22.16 6.94 -8.85
CA PRO A 59 -22.90 6.40 -9.99
C PRO A 59 -23.18 7.39 -11.13
N THR A 60 -23.01 8.69 -10.90
CA THR A 60 -23.14 9.73 -11.93
C THR A 60 -21.82 10.02 -12.65
N GLY A 61 -20.72 9.44 -12.17
CA GLY A 61 -19.37 9.63 -12.70
C GLY A 61 -18.60 10.78 -12.06
N GLU A 62 -19.14 11.40 -11.01
CA GLU A 62 -18.49 12.50 -10.30
C GLU A 62 -17.59 11.98 -9.18
N PRO A 63 -16.44 12.62 -8.90
CA PRO A 63 -15.59 12.24 -7.78
C PRO A 63 -16.33 12.29 -6.45
N VAL A 64 -16.14 11.24 -5.65
CA VAL A 64 -16.82 11.15 -4.35
C VAL A 64 -16.31 12.17 -3.33
N PHE A 65 -15.11 12.72 -3.57
CA PHE A 65 -14.53 13.81 -2.79
C PHE A 65 -14.14 14.98 -3.72
N PRO A 66 -14.35 16.24 -3.29
CA PRO A 66 -13.88 17.40 -4.03
C PRO A 66 -12.37 17.35 -4.29
N ASN A 67 -11.95 17.61 -5.52
CA ASN A 67 -10.54 17.49 -5.96
C ASN A 67 -9.92 16.12 -5.67
N ARG A 68 -10.75 15.09 -5.45
CA ARG A 68 -10.34 13.73 -5.03
C ARG A 68 -9.64 13.67 -3.67
N LEU A 69 -9.59 14.76 -2.91
CA LEU A 69 -8.91 14.80 -1.63
C LEU A 69 -9.85 14.27 -0.53
N ALA A 70 -9.62 13.04 -0.08
CA ALA A 70 -10.41 12.43 0.99
C ALA A 70 -10.06 13.03 2.36
N GLY A 71 -8.78 13.33 2.59
CA GLY A 71 -8.32 13.83 3.87
C GLY A 71 -6.80 13.82 4.02
N THR A 72 -6.34 13.81 5.26
CA THR A 72 -4.92 13.70 5.62
C THR A 72 -4.69 12.50 6.55
N VAL A 73 -3.57 11.81 6.37
CA VAL A 73 -3.15 10.71 7.24
C VAL A 73 -2.01 11.20 8.13
N GLU A 74 -2.23 11.19 9.44
CA GLU A 74 -1.22 11.46 10.48
C GLU A 74 -1.29 10.38 11.56
N ASP A 75 -0.15 9.89 12.05
CA ASP A 75 -0.07 8.94 13.18
C ASP A 75 -1.09 7.78 13.09
N LEU A 76 -1.14 7.10 11.94
CA LEU A 76 -2.10 6.02 11.65
C LEU A 76 -3.57 6.43 11.84
N THR A 77 -3.91 7.67 11.53
CA THR A 77 -5.29 8.19 11.57
C THR A 77 -5.59 8.95 10.28
N LEU A 78 -6.65 8.57 9.57
CA LEU A 78 -7.22 9.34 8.47
C LEU A 78 -8.17 10.39 9.03
N ILE A 79 -7.87 11.66 8.78
CA ILE A 79 -8.67 12.82 9.14
C ILE A 79 -9.37 13.32 7.89
N LEU A 80 -10.70 13.16 7.85
CA LEU A 80 -11.53 13.60 6.74
C LEU A 80 -11.79 15.11 6.80
N ALA A 81 -12.25 15.67 5.67
CA ALA A 81 -12.55 17.11 5.56
C ALA A 81 -13.62 17.63 6.54
N ASP A 82 -14.50 16.74 7.03
CA ASP A 82 -15.51 17.04 8.04
C ASP A 82 -14.99 16.94 9.48
N GLY A 83 -13.70 16.59 9.66
CA GLY A 83 -13.06 16.40 10.94
C GLY A 83 -13.23 15.00 11.55
N ALA A 84 -13.92 14.07 10.86
CA ALA A 84 -13.99 12.68 11.30
C ALA A 84 -12.58 12.05 11.31
N ARG A 85 -12.29 11.26 12.34
CA ARG A 85 -11.00 10.61 12.56
C ARG A 85 -11.18 9.10 12.50
N LEU A 86 -10.61 8.47 11.49
CA LEU A 86 -10.71 7.04 11.22
C LEU A 86 -9.35 6.39 11.49
N PRO A 87 -9.22 5.48 12.47
CA PRO A 87 -7.98 4.77 12.72
C PRO A 87 -7.54 3.94 11.51
N LEU A 88 -6.23 3.82 11.31
CA LEU A 88 -5.63 2.85 10.40
C LEU A 88 -5.06 1.70 11.21
N ASN A 89 -5.49 0.48 10.88
CA ASN A 89 -5.03 -0.75 11.54
C ASN A 89 -4.17 -1.55 10.58
N GLU A 90 -3.05 -2.08 11.08
CA GLU A 90 -2.19 -2.98 10.32
C GLU A 90 -2.96 -4.25 9.95
N MET A 91 -2.92 -4.63 8.68
CA MET A 91 -3.58 -5.82 8.15
C MET A 91 -2.52 -6.85 7.76
N PRO A 92 -2.35 -7.93 8.54
CA PRO A 92 -1.46 -9.00 8.13
C PRO A 92 -1.97 -9.64 6.83
N TYR A 93 -1.07 -9.82 5.86
CA TYR A 93 -1.37 -10.57 4.64
C TYR A 93 -0.83 -11.99 4.77
N GLU A 94 -1.72 -12.94 5.01
CA GLU A 94 -1.44 -14.34 4.75
C GLU A 94 -1.77 -14.59 3.28
N ALA A 95 -0.75 -14.82 2.46
CA ALA A 95 -0.99 -15.33 1.13
C ALA A 95 -1.73 -16.66 1.28
N GLU A 96 -2.91 -16.80 0.67
CA GLU A 96 -3.54 -18.10 0.53
C GLU A 96 -2.56 -19.01 -0.21
N ILE A 97 -1.90 -19.89 0.55
CA ILE A 97 -1.05 -20.92 -0.01
C ILE A 97 -2.00 -21.87 -0.72
N ASP A 98 -1.82 -22.06 -2.03
CA ASP A 98 -2.55 -23.09 -2.76
C ASP A 98 -2.32 -24.42 -2.01
N PRO A 99 -3.38 -25.11 -1.54
CA PRO A 99 -3.20 -26.41 -0.89
C PRO A 99 -2.48 -27.44 -1.79
N SER A 100 -2.36 -27.17 -3.09
CA SER A 100 -1.56 -27.92 -4.07
C SER A 100 -0.04 -27.76 -3.88
N ASP A 101 0.42 -26.66 -3.28
CA ASP A 101 1.84 -26.38 -2.99
C ASP A 101 2.31 -26.95 -1.65
N ILE A 102 1.41 -27.58 -0.87
CA ILE A 102 1.80 -28.36 0.31
C ILE A 102 2.51 -29.62 -0.20
N PRO A 103 3.83 -29.81 0.05
CA PRO A 103 4.50 -31.03 -0.36
C PRO A 103 3.91 -32.20 0.45
N ILE A 104 3.02 -32.96 -0.18
CA ILE A 104 2.54 -34.24 0.34
C ILE A 104 3.76 -35.15 0.40
N SER A 105 4.39 -35.23 1.58
CA SER A 105 5.39 -36.24 1.89
C SER A 105 4.70 -37.60 1.78
N ARG A 106 4.78 -38.21 0.59
CA ARG A 106 4.40 -39.61 0.36
C ARG A 106 5.33 -40.49 1.19
N ASN A 107 4.94 -40.76 2.43
CA ASN A 107 5.47 -41.89 3.18
C ASN A 107 4.73 -43.15 2.72
N PRO A 108 5.35 -44.07 1.95
CA PRO A 108 4.79 -45.39 1.77
C PRO A 108 4.96 -46.16 3.08
N SER A 109 3.93 -46.12 3.93
CA SER A 109 3.84 -47.01 5.10
C SER A 109 3.39 -48.39 4.64
N THR A 110 4.32 -49.19 4.11
CA THR A 110 4.13 -50.64 3.99
C THR A 110 4.44 -51.29 5.33
N SER A 111 3.46 -52.07 5.80
CA SER A 111 3.45 -52.84 7.02
C SER A 111 4.64 -53.81 7.19
N GLY A 112 5.30 -53.73 8.35
CA GLY A 112 5.75 -54.86 9.16
C GLY A 112 6.95 -55.72 8.67
N HIS A 113 8.13 -55.53 9.28
CA HIS A 113 8.77 -56.53 10.15
C HIS A 113 10.18 -56.13 10.63
N ARG A 114 10.33 -56.11 11.97
CA ARG A 114 11.48 -56.44 12.85
C ARG A 114 12.85 -55.71 12.72
N PRO A 115 13.49 -55.32 13.85
CA PRO A 115 14.69 -54.48 13.86
C PRO A 115 16.01 -55.27 13.88
N THR A 116 17.03 -54.76 13.18
CA THR A 116 18.46 -55.01 13.46
C THR A 116 19.28 -53.75 13.18
N SER A 117 19.85 -53.17 14.23
CA SER A 117 21.04 -52.28 14.22
C SER A 117 22.28 -53.13 13.88
N PRO A 118 23.50 -52.62 13.55
CA PRO A 118 24.01 -51.25 13.69
C PRO A 118 24.88 -50.73 12.51
N SER A 119 25.40 -49.51 12.65
CA SER A 119 26.69 -49.02 12.15
C SER A 119 26.69 -47.84 11.16
N ASP A 120 27.63 -46.95 11.45
CA ASP A 120 28.30 -45.97 10.58
C ASP A 120 27.64 -44.63 10.23
N LYS A 121 27.90 -43.69 11.17
CA LYS A 121 28.60 -42.40 10.96
C LYS A 121 28.84 -42.00 9.50
N HIS A 122 28.29 -40.84 9.11
CA HIS A 122 28.87 -39.72 8.33
C HIS A 122 27.74 -38.66 8.37
N GLY A 123 27.83 -37.47 8.96
CA GLY A 123 28.98 -36.56 9.01
C GLY A 123 28.90 -35.64 7.78
N VAL A 124 28.01 -34.65 7.80
CA VAL A 124 27.97 -33.34 7.09
C VAL A 124 26.53 -32.83 7.13
N GLU A 125 26.15 -31.56 7.15
CA GLU A 125 26.76 -30.27 7.46
C GLU A 125 25.53 -29.34 7.44
N GLY A 126 25.36 -28.53 8.48
CA GLY A 126 24.21 -27.63 8.59
C GLY A 126 24.25 -26.59 7.47
N VAL A 127 23.20 -26.53 6.67
CA VAL A 127 23.00 -25.46 5.68
C VAL A 127 21.63 -24.85 5.93
N TRP A 128 21.63 -23.84 6.79
CA TRP A 128 20.52 -22.90 6.99
C TRP A 128 20.47 -21.96 5.79
N MET A 129 19.65 -22.26 4.78
CA MET A 129 19.43 -21.35 3.67
C MET A 129 18.29 -20.39 4.03
N SER A 130 18.72 -19.24 4.56
CA SER A 130 17.97 -17.99 4.63
C SER A 130 17.49 -17.61 3.21
N GLY A 131 16.19 -17.76 2.97
CA GLY A 131 15.54 -17.38 1.72
C GLY A 131 15.48 -15.87 1.57
N LYS A 132 16.47 -15.32 0.85
CA LYS A 132 16.55 -13.92 0.46
C LYS A 132 15.59 -13.63 -0.70
N HIS A 133 14.87 -12.52 -0.59
CA HIS A 133 13.97 -11.94 -1.58
C HIS A 133 14.57 -11.86 -2.99
N PRO A 134 13.86 -12.29 -4.05
CA PRO A 134 14.21 -11.95 -5.42
C PRO A 134 13.39 -10.75 -5.91
N TYR A 135 13.94 -9.54 -5.80
CA TYR A 135 13.50 -8.41 -6.64
C TYR A 135 14.39 -8.37 -7.89
N PRO A 136 13.84 -8.48 -9.12
CA PRO A 136 14.62 -8.22 -10.32
C PRO A 136 14.77 -6.70 -10.51
N ILE A 137 16.03 -6.24 -10.43
CA ILE A 137 16.47 -4.89 -10.78
C ILE A 137 16.37 -4.74 -12.31
N LEU A 138 15.41 -3.95 -12.81
CA LEU A 138 15.42 -3.50 -14.20
C LEU A 138 16.22 -2.19 -14.30
N LEU A 139 17.37 -2.28 -14.98
CA LEU A 139 18.24 -1.16 -15.32
C LEU A 139 17.62 -0.28 -16.43
N ALA A 140 17.89 1.02 -16.30
CA ALA A 140 17.39 2.16 -17.07
C ALA A 140 17.74 2.19 -18.57
N ALA A 141 16.95 2.93 -19.36
CA ALA A 141 17.43 3.74 -20.50
C ALA A 141 16.34 4.69 -21.05
N GLY A 142 16.74 5.92 -21.43
CA GLY A 142 16.05 6.77 -22.42
C GLY A 142 15.47 8.07 -21.84
N ALA A 143 16.22 9.17 -21.76
CA ALA A 143 16.53 10.16 -22.81
C ALA A 143 15.60 11.40 -22.77
N ALA A 144 16.23 12.57 -22.66
CA ALA A 144 15.63 13.90 -22.53
C ALA A 144 15.13 14.48 -23.87
N LEU A 145 14.10 15.33 -23.86
CA LEU A 145 14.07 16.59 -24.63
C LEU A 145 12.97 17.58 -24.20
N LEU A 146 13.41 18.72 -23.67
CA LEU A 146 13.03 20.12 -23.98
C LEU A 146 11.64 20.46 -24.56
N LEU A 147 10.86 21.33 -23.89
CA LEU A 147 10.67 22.76 -24.23
C LEU A 147 9.47 23.35 -23.46
N GLY A 148 9.66 24.55 -22.90
CA GLY A 148 8.67 25.22 -22.07
C GLY A 148 7.51 25.85 -22.84
N ILE A 149 6.40 26.07 -22.13
CA ILE A 149 5.36 27.03 -22.49
C ILE A 149 4.91 27.78 -21.23
N LEU A 150 5.36 29.04 -21.17
CA LEU A 150 4.64 30.25 -20.75
C LEU A 150 4.13 30.38 -19.31
N PHE A 151 4.90 31.15 -18.53
CA PHE A 151 4.44 31.97 -17.41
C PHE A 151 3.24 32.85 -17.83
N GLY A 152 2.07 32.56 -17.27
CA GLY A 152 0.87 33.41 -17.35
C GLY A 152 0.75 34.29 -16.10
N VAL A 153 1.31 35.50 -16.18
CA VAL A 153 1.17 36.57 -15.20
C VAL A 153 -0.26 37.12 -15.22
N LYS A 154 -0.97 37.14 -14.07
CA LYS A 154 -1.98 38.17 -13.78
C LYS A 154 -1.90 38.63 -12.33
N GLN A 155 -0.99 39.58 -12.10
CA GLN A 155 -1.04 40.54 -11.00
C GLN A 155 -2.35 41.33 -11.07
N ALA A 156 -3.29 41.07 -10.16
CA ALA A 156 -4.47 41.89 -9.98
C ALA A 156 -4.09 43.20 -9.27
N LYS A 157 -4.31 44.29 -10.00
CA LYS A 157 -3.97 45.66 -9.65
C LYS A 157 -4.64 46.08 -8.34
N ARG A 158 -3.84 46.43 -7.33
CA ARG A 158 -4.30 47.24 -6.18
C ARG A 158 -4.56 48.67 -6.68
N LEU A 159 -5.82 49.12 -6.62
CA LEU A 159 -6.19 50.51 -6.87
C LEU A 159 -5.86 51.35 -5.62
N PRO A 160 -5.16 52.50 -5.75
CA PRO A 160 -5.01 53.44 -4.65
C PRO A 160 -6.26 54.30 -4.51
N VAL A 161 -6.97 54.17 -3.38
CA VAL A 161 -8.01 55.12 -2.98
C VAL A 161 -7.32 56.39 -2.51
N ARG A 162 -7.30 57.40 -3.39
CA ARG A 162 -6.86 58.75 -3.10
C ARG A 162 -7.99 59.46 -2.34
N LYS A 163 -7.76 59.79 -1.07
CA LYS A 163 -8.65 60.65 -0.27
C LYS A 163 -8.75 62.05 -0.92
N LEU A 164 -9.96 62.57 -1.00
CA LEU A 164 -10.24 63.94 -1.40
C LEU A 164 -11.37 64.52 -0.54
N ARG A 165 -11.02 64.98 0.67
CA ARG A 165 -11.51 66.21 1.31
C ARG A 165 -10.80 66.41 2.64
#